data_AF-A0A962T4A7-F1
#
_entry.id   AF-A0A962T4A7-F1
#
_cell.length_a   1.000
_cell.length_b   1.000
_cell.length_c   1.000
_cell.angle_alpha   90.00
_cell.angle_beta   90.00
_cell.angle_gamma   90.00
#
_symmetry.space_group_name_H-M   'P 1'
#
loop_
_entity.id
_entity.type
_entity.pdbx_description
1 polymer ?
#
loop_
_entity_poly.entity_id
_entity_poly.type
_entity_poly.pdbx_seq_one_letter_code
_entity_poly.pdbx_strand_id
1 'polypeptide(L)'
;MPTRRTVLKRGVAGLAGGLLAWPEILRGAARVWQPPNSGFPHRTLWLHRLQTQEEGRVLYYQDHAVAPDGYALLCYLLRDVPAEQVTAMDLQLMHLLFGLQTWMRACGIRQPLRIHSGYRTELTPADPEGAYAPT
;
A
#
# COMPACT_ATOMS: atom_id res chain seq x y z
N MET A 1 3.25 -37.00 3.45
CA MET A 1 1.78 -36.82 3.69
C MET A 1 1.38 -37.84 4.74
N PRO A 2 0.72 -37.44 5.86
CA PRO A 2 -0.52 -36.65 5.87
C PRO A 2 -0.50 -35.36 6.72
N THR A 3 -1.44 -34.49 6.37
CA THR A 3 -1.93 -33.26 7.02
C THR A 3 -2.35 -33.46 8.48
N ARG A 4 -1.93 -32.55 9.39
CA ARG A 4 -2.64 -32.32 10.67
C ARG A 4 -2.69 -30.83 11.01
N ARG A 5 -3.90 -30.29 10.93
CA ARG A 5 -4.35 -28.98 11.43
C ARG A 5 -4.32 -28.97 12.97
N THR A 6 -3.70 -27.95 13.57
CA THR A 6 -3.86 -27.59 14.99
C THR A 6 -3.89 -26.05 15.06
N VAL A 7 -5.07 -25.42 14.95
CA VAL A 7 -5.93 -24.94 16.06
C VAL A 7 -5.31 -23.79 16.87
N LEU A 8 -5.68 -22.57 16.45
CA LEU A 8 -6.40 -21.53 17.19
C LEU A 8 -5.80 -20.87 18.46
N LYS A 9 -6.04 -19.55 18.50
CA LYS A 9 -6.21 -18.59 19.61
C LYS A 9 -5.05 -17.59 19.65
N ARG A 10 -5.30 -16.28 19.49
CA ARG A 10 -6.21 -15.46 20.30
C ARG A 10 -6.80 -14.31 19.50
N GLY A 11 -8.07 -14.02 19.76
CA GLY A 11 -8.79 -12.88 19.21
C GLY A 11 -8.58 -11.57 19.97
N VAL A 12 -8.97 -10.51 19.26
CA VAL A 12 -9.66 -9.27 19.66
C VAL A 12 -9.08 -8.43 20.82
N ALA A 13 -8.61 -7.23 20.46
CA ALA A 13 -8.88 -5.95 21.12
C ALA A 13 -8.39 -4.86 20.13
N GLY A 14 -9.23 -4.05 19.51
CA GLY A 14 -10.03 -2.97 20.08
C GLY A 14 -9.89 -1.80 19.08
N LEU A 15 -10.98 -1.45 18.42
CA LEU A 15 -11.67 -0.16 18.58
C LEU A 15 -10.80 1.09 18.39
N ALA A 16 -11.17 1.82 17.34
CA ALA A 16 -11.53 3.24 17.38
C ALA A 16 -10.57 4.21 18.06
N GLY A 17 -10.09 5.17 17.26
CA GLY A 17 -9.61 6.46 17.73
C GLY A 17 -8.09 6.54 17.86
N GLY A 18 -7.49 7.33 16.99
CA GLY A 18 -6.14 7.84 17.21
C GLY A 18 -5.31 7.89 15.94
N LEU A 19 -5.07 9.10 15.45
CA LEU A 19 -3.82 9.44 14.77
C LEU A 19 -2.64 9.16 15.73
N LEU A 20 -2.30 7.90 15.92
CA LEU A 20 -1.11 7.47 16.64
C LEU A 20 -0.43 6.46 15.76
N ALA A 21 0.56 6.97 15.03
CA ALA A 21 1.48 6.26 14.18
C ALA A 21 1.75 4.86 14.74
N TRP A 22 1.25 3.82 14.05
CA TRP A 22 1.46 2.45 14.48
C TRP A 22 2.94 2.11 14.27
N PRO A 23 3.74 1.89 15.33
CA PRO A 23 5.20 1.79 15.22
C PRO A 23 5.65 0.60 14.36
N GLU A 24 4.83 -0.45 14.24
CA GLU A 24 5.15 -1.62 13.43
C GLU A 24 5.14 -1.35 11.92
N ILE A 25 4.41 -0.33 11.45
CA ILE A 25 4.41 0.03 10.03
C ILE A 25 5.77 0.60 9.59
N LEU A 26 6.49 1.27 10.52
CA LEU A 26 7.77 1.90 10.24
C LEU A 26 8.96 0.91 10.28
N ARG A 27 8.84 -0.23 10.98
CA ARG A 27 9.94 -1.19 11.15
C ARG A 27 10.32 -1.93 9.85
N GLY A 28 9.43 -1.98 8.87
CA GLY A 28 9.66 -2.67 7.59
C GLY A 28 10.50 -1.89 6.56
N ALA A 29 10.75 -0.60 6.76
CA ALA A 29 11.35 0.29 5.75
C ALA A 29 12.90 0.28 5.71
N ALA A 30 13.56 -0.56 6.51
CA ALA A 30 14.95 -0.32 6.93
C ALA A 30 16.08 -0.76 5.97
N ARG A 31 15.81 -1.12 4.71
CA ARG A 31 16.91 -1.37 3.74
C ARG A 31 16.51 -1.07 2.30
N VAL A 32 16.30 0.21 2.02
CA VAL A 32 16.05 0.74 0.67
C VAL A 32 17.38 1.15 0.04
N TRP A 33 17.61 0.74 -1.21
CA TRP A 33 18.63 1.36 -2.05
C TRP A 33 18.20 2.80 -2.33
N GLN A 34 18.83 3.76 -1.65
CA GLN A 34 18.68 5.18 -1.96
C GLN A 34 19.78 5.56 -2.95
N PRO A 35 19.47 5.84 -4.23
CA PRO A 35 20.48 6.42 -5.11
C PRO A 35 20.92 7.75 -4.48
N PRO A 36 22.23 7.98 -4.27
CA PRO A 36 22.69 9.25 -3.76
C PRO A 36 22.23 10.35 -4.72
N ASN A 37 21.53 11.34 -4.17
CA ASN A 37 21.05 12.51 -4.90
C ASN A 37 19.93 12.25 -5.93
N SER A 38 18.85 11.54 -5.56
CA SER A 38 17.61 11.64 -6.34
C SER A 38 17.15 13.10 -6.33
N GLY A 39 17.14 13.80 -7.46
CA GLY A 39 16.75 15.22 -7.58
C GLY A 39 15.30 15.56 -7.21
N PHE A 40 14.62 14.69 -6.47
CA PHE A 40 13.24 14.82 -5.99
C PHE A 40 13.23 14.79 -4.45
N PRO A 41 13.52 15.93 -3.79
CA PRO A 41 13.50 16.04 -2.32
C PRO A 41 12.08 15.87 -1.76
N HIS A 42 11.06 16.11 -2.58
CA HIS A 42 9.65 15.91 -2.25
C HIS A 42 9.03 14.90 -3.22
N ARG A 43 8.33 13.90 -2.68
CA ARG A 43 7.62 12.90 -3.49
C ARG A 43 6.16 12.83 -3.07
N THR A 44 5.31 13.20 -4.02
CA THR A 44 3.85 13.10 -3.90
C THR A 44 3.34 12.03 -4.85
N LEU A 45 2.50 11.14 -4.33
CA LEU A 45 1.79 10.12 -5.10
C LEU A 45 0.31 10.48 -5.21
N TRP A 46 -0.25 10.33 -6.40
CA TRP A 46 -1.67 10.52 -6.66
C TRP A 46 -2.31 9.19 -7.05
N LEU A 47 -3.05 8.60 -6.11
CA LEU A 47 -3.68 7.28 -6.27
C LEU A 47 -5.20 7.44 -6.26
N HIS A 48 -5.87 6.64 -7.08
CA HIS A 48 -7.32 6.47 -7.06
C HIS A 48 -7.66 4.99 -6.98
N ARG A 49 -8.34 4.57 -5.91
CA ARG A 49 -8.76 3.19 -5.67
C ARG A 49 -10.12 2.96 -6.29
N LEU A 50 -10.18 2.14 -7.34
CA LEU A 50 -11.42 1.98 -8.12
C LEU A 50 -12.53 1.24 -7.38
N GLN A 51 -12.17 0.31 -6.50
CA GLN A 51 -13.16 -0.47 -5.75
C GLN A 51 -13.92 0.38 -4.71
N THR A 52 -13.21 1.28 -4.01
CA THR A 52 -13.77 2.12 -2.93
C THR A 52 -14.06 3.55 -3.36
N GLN A 53 -13.63 3.95 -4.56
CA GLN A 53 -13.64 5.34 -5.06
C GLN A 53 -12.86 6.32 -4.17
N GLU A 54 -11.96 5.81 -3.32
CA GLU A 54 -11.07 6.64 -2.51
C GLU A 54 -9.94 7.20 -3.38
N GLU A 55 -9.69 8.50 -3.28
CA GLU A 55 -8.61 9.17 -4.00
C GLU A 55 -7.75 9.99 -3.04
N GLY A 56 -6.43 9.96 -3.25
CA GLY A 56 -5.50 10.71 -2.43
C GLY A 56 -4.30 11.20 -3.23
N ARG A 57 -3.99 12.49 -3.09
CA ARG A 57 -2.72 13.09 -3.50
C ARG A 57 -1.86 13.33 -2.26
N VAL A 58 -0.92 12.44 -2.01
CA VAL A 58 -0.27 12.26 -0.71
C VAL A 58 1.23 12.51 -0.79
N LEU A 59 1.73 13.45 0.02
CA LEU A 59 3.17 13.64 0.25
C LEU A 59 3.64 12.57 1.24
N TYR A 60 4.53 11.68 0.82
CA TYR A 60 5.02 10.58 1.67
C TYR A 60 6.54 10.60 1.89
N TYR A 61 7.24 11.47 1.16
CA TYR A 61 8.69 11.62 1.28
C TYR A 61 9.06 13.08 1.10
N GLN A 62 9.83 13.62 2.04
CA GLN A 62 10.19 15.03 2.15
C GLN A 62 11.59 15.10 2.80
N ASP A 63 12.45 16.00 2.31
CA ASP A 63 13.75 16.29 2.93
C ASP A 63 14.57 15.03 3.24
N HIS A 64 14.55 14.08 2.31
CA HIS A 64 15.21 12.78 2.41
C HIS A 64 14.68 11.82 3.49
N ALA A 65 13.53 12.13 4.09
CA ALA A 65 12.86 11.33 5.10
C ALA A 65 11.45 10.91 4.66
N VAL A 66 10.97 9.80 5.22
CA VAL A 66 9.58 9.35 5.04
C VAL A 66 8.68 10.21 5.92
N ALA A 67 7.64 10.79 5.32
CA ALA A 67 6.57 11.45 6.06
C ALA A 67 5.61 10.36 6.57
N PRO A 68 5.55 10.09 7.89
CA PRO A 68 4.86 8.92 8.44
C PRO A 68 3.36 8.92 8.14
N ASP A 69 2.69 10.06 8.27
CA ASP A 69 1.25 10.19 8.02
C ASP A 69 0.91 9.94 6.54
N GLY A 70 1.72 10.50 5.64
CA GLY A 70 1.55 10.27 4.21
C GLY A 70 1.82 8.84 3.80
N TYR A 71 2.86 8.22 4.35
CA TYR A 71 3.16 6.81 4.11
C TYR A 71 2.06 5.89 4.64
N ALA A 72 1.53 6.14 5.85
CA ALA A 72 0.42 5.39 6.41
C ALA A 72 -0.85 5.52 5.56
N LEU A 73 -1.15 6.73 5.06
CA LEU A 73 -2.28 6.97 4.17
C LEU A 73 -2.12 6.24 2.82
N LEU A 74 -0.91 6.18 2.27
CA LEU A 74 -0.65 5.38 1.06
C LEU A 74 -0.84 3.88 1.32
N CYS A 75 -0.36 3.36 2.46
CA CYS A 75 -0.60 1.97 2.84
C CYS A 75 -2.10 1.70 2.99
N TYR A 76 -2.86 2.65 3.53
CA TYR A 76 -4.32 2.56 3.62
C TYR A 76 -5.00 2.54 2.25
N LEU A 77 -4.61 3.40 1.30
CA LEU A 77 -5.17 3.40 -0.06
C LEU A 77 -4.86 2.09 -0.80
N LEU A 78 -3.71 1.49 -0.51
CA LEU A 78 -3.24 0.22 -1.07
C LEU A 78 -3.67 -1.01 -0.26
N ARG A 79 -4.47 -0.84 0.80
CA ARG A 79 -4.89 -1.92 1.71
C ARG A 79 -5.65 -3.04 1.01
N ASP A 80 -5.67 -4.19 1.65
CA ASP A 80 -6.59 -5.24 1.27
C ASP A 80 -8.01 -4.82 1.66
N VAL A 81 -8.85 -4.53 0.66
CA VAL A 81 -10.20 -4.00 0.92
C VAL A 81 -11.12 -5.12 1.39
N PRO A 82 -11.20 -6.30 0.72
CA PRO A 82 -12.02 -7.40 1.23
C PRO A 82 -11.66 -7.90 2.63
N ALA A 83 -10.37 -7.92 2.98
CA ALA A 83 -9.93 -8.33 4.32
C ALA A 83 -9.87 -7.18 5.33
N GLU A 84 -10.21 -5.95 4.91
CA GLU A 84 -10.08 -4.69 5.68
C GLU A 84 -8.73 -4.53 6.39
N GLN A 85 -7.66 -5.05 5.79
CA GLN A 85 -6.35 -5.12 6.44
C GLN A 85 -5.36 -4.18 5.78
N VAL A 86 -4.78 -3.29 6.60
CA VAL A 86 -3.69 -2.41 6.22
C VAL A 86 -2.38 -3.08 6.59
N THR A 87 -1.50 -3.26 5.60
CA THR A 87 -0.15 -3.80 5.79
C THR A 87 0.87 -2.74 5.41
N ALA A 88 2.01 -2.75 6.09
CA ALA A 88 3.15 -1.91 5.72
C ALA A 88 3.63 -2.31 4.31
N MET A 89 3.52 -1.37 3.38
CA MET A 89 3.97 -1.58 2.00
C MET A 89 5.46 -1.32 1.89
N ASP A 90 6.16 -2.03 1.02
CA ASP A 90 7.58 -1.72 0.77
C ASP A 90 7.75 -0.24 0.36
N LEU A 91 8.64 0.48 1.03
CA LEU A 91 8.95 1.87 0.71
C LEU A 91 9.53 1.99 -0.72
N GLN A 92 10.26 0.97 -1.17
CA GLN A 92 10.81 0.95 -2.52
C GLN A 92 9.71 0.84 -3.59
N LEU A 93 8.60 0.14 -3.28
CA LEU A 93 7.40 0.16 -4.12
C LEU A 93 6.84 1.59 -4.25
N MET A 94 6.73 2.34 -3.15
CA MET A 94 6.25 3.74 -3.21
C MET A 94 7.15 4.60 -4.11
N HIS A 95 8.47 4.39 -4.04
CA HIS A 95 9.43 5.08 -4.91
C HIS A 95 9.30 4.68 -6.38
N LEU A 96 9.05 3.41 -6.67
CA LEU A 96 8.76 2.94 -8.02
C LEU A 96 7.49 3.58 -8.59
N LEU A 97 6.39 3.58 -7.82
CA LEU A 97 5.13 4.21 -8.22
C LEU A 97 5.30 5.71 -8.49
N PHE A 98 6.13 6.38 -7.68
CA PHE A 98 6.46 7.79 -7.90
C PHE A 98 7.22 7.97 -9.22
N GLY A 99 8.22 7.12 -9.49
CA GLY A 99 8.94 7.09 -10.76
C GLY A 99 7.99 6.93 -11.95
N LEU A 100 7.05 6.00 -11.86
CA LEU A 100 6.02 5.81 -12.89
C LEU A 100 5.18 7.07 -13.10
N GLN A 101 4.70 7.74 -12.05
CA GLN A 101 3.94 8.99 -12.20
C GLN A 101 4.78 10.16 -12.71
N THR A 102 6.07 10.22 -12.39
CA THR A 102 6.97 11.22 -13.00
C THR A 102 7.10 10.99 -14.50
N TRP A 103 7.27 9.74 -14.93
CA TRP A 103 7.32 9.37 -16.34
C TRP A 103 6.00 9.67 -17.06
N MET A 104 4.86 9.29 -16.47
CA MET A 104 3.53 9.62 -17.01
C MET A 104 3.38 11.12 -17.27
N ARG A 105 3.77 11.96 -16.30
CA ARG A 105 3.74 13.42 -16.45
C ARG A 105 4.65 13.91 -17.57
N ALA A 106 5.84 13.32 -17.71
CA ALA A 106 6.77 13.64 -18.80
C ALA A 106 6.19 13.28 -20.18
N CYS A 107 5.40 12.21 -20.26
CA CYS A 107 4.65 11.83 -21.46
C CYS A 107 3.34 12.61 -21.65
N GLY A 108 3.06 13.64 -20.84
CA GLY A 108 1.84 14.46 -20.94
C GLY A 108 0.60 13.84 -20.27
N ILE A 109 0.72 12.69 -19.60
CA ILE A 109 -0.38 12.02 -18.93
C ILE A 109 -0.50 12.57 -17.50
N ARG A 110 -1.62 13.26 -17.20
CA ARG A 110 -1.88 13.91 -15.91
C ARG A 110 -3.11 13.34 -15.21
N GLN A 111 -3.04 12.07 -14.83
CA GLN A 111 -4.11 11.35 -14.15
C GLN A 111 -3.58 10.55 -12.96
N PRO A 112 -4.41 10.20 -11.97
CA PRO A 112 -3.99 9.34 -10.87
C PRO A 112 -3.60 7.95 -11.37
N LEU A 113 -2.75 7.27 -10.62
CA LEU A 113 -2.62 5.82 -10.78
C LEU A 113 -3.92 5.17 -10.29
N ARG A 114 -4.62 4.52 -11.21
CA ARG A 114 -5.85 3.81 -10.93
C ARG A 114 -5.51 2.42 -10.43
N ILE A 115 -5.76 2.18 -9.14
CA ILE A 115 -5.44 0.93 -8.46
C ILE A 115 -6.69 0.04 -8.47
N HIS A 116 -6.57 -1.13 -9.11
CA HIS A 116 -7.62 -2.15 -9.13
C HIS A 116 -7.51 -3.09 -7.92
N SER A 117 -6.30 -3.57 -7.63
CA SER A 117 -6.00 -4.44 -6.50
C SER A 117 -4.93 -3.82 -5.60
N GLY A 118 -5.15 -3.92 -4.30
CA GLY A 118 -4.14 -3.63 -3.28
C GLY A 118 -3.35 -4.89 -2.91
N TYR A 119 -2.69 -4.86 -1.75
CA TYR A 119 -2.12 -6.07 -1.15
C TYR A 119 -3.22 -7.10 -0.87
N ARG A 120 -2.92 -8.39 -1.09
CA ARG A 120 -3.84 -9.50 -0.79
C ARG A 120 -3.28 -10.29 0.37
N THR A 121 -4.01 -10.30 1.48
CA THR A 121 -3.70 -11.17 2.61
C THR A 121 -4.23 -12.58 2.32
N GLU A 122 -3.66 -13.61 2.96
CA GLU A 122 -4.15 -15.00 2.90
C GLU A 122 -5.65 -15.16 3.24
N LEU A 123 -6.23 -14.17 3.93
CA LEU A 123 -7.63 -14.12 4.32
C LEU A 123 -8.57 -13.61 3.22
N THR A 124 -8.05 -13.04 2.12
CA THR A 124 -8.91 -12.61 1.02
C THR A 124 -9.56 -13.83 0.35
N PRO A 125 -10.91 -13.87 0.27
CA PRO A 125 -11.60 -14.89 -0.52
C PRO A 125 -11.14 -14.84 -1.97
N ALA A 126 -10.93 -16.00 -2.59
CA ALA A 126 -10.62 -16.07 -4.02
C ALA A 126 -11.68 -15.30 -4.82
N ASP A 127 -11.22 -14.45 -5.73
CA ASP A 127 -12.09 -13.68 -6.61
C ASP A 127 -12.92 -14.64 -7.49
N PRO A 128 -14.26 -14.54 -7.51
CA PRO A 128 -15.06 -15.33 -8.44
C PRO A 128 -14.75 -15.04 -9.92
N GLU A 129 -14.14 -13.88 -10.25
CA GLU A 129 -13.80 -13.51 -11.63
C GLU A 129 -12.56 -14.27 -12.17
N GLY A 130 -11.73 -14.84 -11.30
CA GLY A 130 -10.55 -15.64 -11.67
C GLY A 130 -10.81 -17.16 -11.73
N ALA A 131 -11.99 -17.62 -11.32
CA ALA A 131 -12.38 -19.01 -11.43
C ALA A 131 -12.90 -19.28 -12.84
N TYR A 132 -12.00 -19.60 -13.78
CA TYR A 132 -12.39 -20.23 -15.03
C TYR A 132 -13.23 -21.48 -14.68
N ALA A 133 -14.54 -21.42 -14.90
CA ALA A 133 -15.42 -22.56 -14.79
C ALA A 133 -15.10 -23.49 -15.97
N PRO A 134 -14.56 -24.71 -15.76
CA PRO A 134 -14.52 -25.68 -16.83
C PRO A 134 -15.97 -26.08 -17.11
N THR A 135 -16.49 -25.66 -18.26
CA THR A 135 -17.70 -26.21 -18.89
C THR A 135 -17.42 -27.60 -19.43
#